data_AF-A0A2E9C628-F1
#
_entry.id   AF-A0A2E9C628-F1
#
_cell.length_a   1.000
_cell.length_b   1.000
_cell.length_c   1.000
_cell.angle_alpha   90.00
_cell.angle_beta   90.00
_cell.angle_gamma   90.00
#
_symmetry.space_group_name_H-M   'P 1'
#
loop_
_entity.id
_entity.type
_entity.pdbx_description
1 polymer ?
#
loop_
_entity_poly.entity_id
_entity_poly.type
_entity_poly.pdbx_seq_one_letter_code
_entity_poly.pdbx_strand_id
1 'polypeptide(L)'
;MKYKLLILLSLLILSCSENTNPIINEDNENFELINSALNFMGSGNSLDIVTWNIEYFPKHEMTSEYVKESIDALNVDIIALQEITSSEELNYLKGLLTGNWEAYRSGNGDWGELAYLINTDNISSYSNPYTILNGFSYDFAWREPYLLEFVYNNENFYLINVHLKCCDGSEERRRNSNEAIHNYIISSLNNENVIVVGDFNDLLIDDNNVFEIFINNSENFQFTDYDIASGESAFWSFPSWPSHLDHILITNELFNSVIETETVLIDNSLDEFFSEYEEYISDHRPVGISLYIAP
;
A
#
# COMPACT_ATOMS: atom_id res chain seq x y z
N MET A 1 71.51 4.32 -4.73
CA MET A 1 70.53 4.78 -5.74
C MET A 1 70.32 3.68 -6.77
N LYS A 2 69.15 3.02 -6.73
CA LYS A 2 68.38 2.43 -7.85
C LYS A 2 67.38 1.44 -7.24
N TYR A 3 66.21 1.98 -6.88
CA TYR A 3 65.02 1.21 -6.55
C TYR A 3 64.59 0.43 -7.81
N LYS A 4 64.43 -0.89 -7.71
CA LYS A 4 63.68 -1.66 -8.71
C LYS A 4 62.25 -1.75 -8.19
N LEU A 5 61.38 -0.99 -8.84
CA LEU A 5 59.94 -0.95 -8.66
C LEU A 5 59.35 -2.33 -9.02
N LEU A 6 58.70 -2.98 -8.05
CA LEU A 6 57.91 -4.17 -8.28
C LEU A 6 56.54 -3.69 -8.79
N ILE A 7 56.24 -3.91 -10.08
CA ILE A 7 54.91 -3.63 -10.62
C ILE A 7 54.06 -4.86 -10.34
N LEU A 8 53.19 -4.76 -9.33
CA LEU A 8 52.11 -5.70 -9.10
C LEU A 8 50.99 -5.33 -10.07
N LEU A 9 50.84 -6.08 -11.16
CA LEU A 9 49.72 -5.91 -12.08
C LEU A 9 48.51 -6.64 -11.47
N SER A 10 47.62 -5.89 -10.84
CA SER A 10 46.32 -6.38 -10.39
C SER A 10 45.47 -6.76 -11.60
N LEU A 11 45.17 -8.05 -11.75
CA LEU A 11 44.11 -8.52 -12.63
C LEU A 11 42.77 -8.06 -12.05
N LEU A 12 42.25 -6.95 -12.57
CA LEU A 12 40.85 -6.59 -12.45
C LEU A 12 40.05 -7.56 -13.32
N ILE A 13 39.47 -8.57 -12.69
CA ILE A 13 38.41 -9.36 -13.32
C ILE A 13 37.18 -8.45 -13.29
N LEU A 14 36.92 -7.76 -14.39
CA LEU A 14 35.62 -7.18 -14.69
C LEU A 14 34.66 -8.36 -14.90
N SER A 15 33.99 -8.76 -13.83
CA SER A 15 32.75 -9.52 -13.91
C SER A 15 31.68 -8.53 -14.32
N CYS A 16 31.36 -8.47 -15.61
CA CYS A 16 30.03 -8.02 -16.03
C CYS A 16 29.06 -9.09 -15.50
N SER A 17 28.34 -8.77 -14.43
CA SER A 17 27.09 -9.46 -14.15
C SER A 17 26.16 -9.07 -15.31
N GLU A 18 25.89 -10.02 -16.21
CA GLU A 18 24.72 -9.89 -17.08
C GLU A 18 23.51 -9.83 -16.14
N ASN A 19 22.57 -8.90 -16.39
CA ASN A 19 21.23 -9.00 -15.84
C ASN A 19 20.66 -10.33 -16.33
N THR A 20 20.79 -11.37 -15.51
CA THR A 20 20.01 -12.56 -15.69
C THR A 20 18.62 -12.19 -15.24
N ASN A 21 17.76 -11.79 -16.19
CA ASN A 21 16.35 -12.08 -16.05
C ASN A 21 16.28 -13.51 -15.51
N PRO A 22 15.51 -13.81 -14.45
CA PRO A 22 15.30 -15.19 -14.05
C PRO A 22 14.83 -15.92 -15.29
N ILE A 23 15.71 -16.78 -15.83
CA ILE A 23 15.39 -17.60 -16.98
C ILE A 23 14.31 -18.53 -16.45
N ILE A 24 13.07 -18.27 -16.84
CA ILE A 24 11.99 -19.24 -16.74
C ILE A 24 12.42 -20.38 -17.67
N ASN A 25 13.21 -21.30 -17.12
CA ASN A 25 13.51 -22.56 -17.79
C ASN A 25 12.17 -23.29 -17.88
N GLU A 26 11.71 -23.58 -19.10
CA GLU A 26 10.52 -24.38 -19.38
C GLU A 26 10.54 -25.79 -18.74
N ASP A 27 11.64 -26.15 -18.05
CA ASP A 27 11.86 -27.43 -17.37
C ASP A 27 11.69 -27.40 -15.83
N ASN A 28 11.34 -26.25 -15.22
CA ASN A 28 10.97 -26.18 -13.80
C ASN A 28 9.48 -25.86 -13.64
N GLU A 29 8.67 -26.90 -13.45
CA GLU A 29 7.29 -26.73 -12.96
C GLU A 29 7.34 -26.10 -11.56
N ASN A 30 6.87 -24.85 -11.46
CA ASN A 30 6.67 -24.01 -10.26
C ASN A 30 7.95 -23.42 -9.61
N PHE A 31 8.49 -22.35 -10.18
CA PHE A 31 9.27 -21.38 -9.41
C PHE A 31 8.26 -20.45 -8.71
N GLU A 32 8.08 -20.61 -7.40
CA GLU A 32 7.32 -19.65 -6.57
C GLU A 32 8.25 -18.47 -6.27
N LEU A 33 7.83 -17.26 -6.64
CA LEU A 33 8.54 -16.01 -6.34
C LEU A 33 8.48 -15.71 -4.84
N ILE A 34 7.34 -15.99 -4.21
CA ILE A 34 7.16 -15.90 -2.75
C ILE A 34 7.52 -17.24 -2.11
N ASN A 35 8.69 -17.31 -1.47
CA ASN A 35 9.28 -18.55 -0.96
C ASN A 35 8.92 -18.89 0.51
N SER A 36 8.14 -18.04 1.18
CA SER A 36 7.75 -18.22 2.59
C SER A 36 6.41 -17.56 2.93
N ALA A 37 5.85 -17.90 4.10
CA ALA A 37 4.60 -17.31 4.56
C ALA A 37 4.81 -15.84 4.99
N LEU A 38 3.87 -14.97 4.62
CA LEU A 38 3.88 -13.56 5.00
C LEU A 38 3.57 -13.38 6.50
N ASN A 39 4.03 -12.26 7.06
CA ASN A 39 3.75 -11.89 8.45
C ASN A 39 2.33 -11.36 8.69
N PHE A 40 1.57 -11.12 7.62
CA PHE A 40 0.17 -10.71 7.64
C PHE A 40 -0.58 -11.56 6.62
N MET A 41 -1.73 -12.10 7.01
CA MET A 41 -2.57 -12.93 6.14
C MET A 41 -4.02 -12.83 6.60
N GLY A 42 -4.93 -12.63 5.65
CA GLY A 42 -6.36 -12.56 5.95
C GLY A 42 -6.95 -13.91 6.35
N SER A 43 -8.11 -13.85 6.98
CA SER A 43 -8.83 -15.01 7.49
C SER A 43 -10.31 -14.96 7.12
N GLY A 44 -10.96 -16.12 6.98
CA GLY A 44 -12.39 -16.18 6.64
C GLY A 44 -13.35 -15.68 7.75
N ASN A 45 -12.84 -15.17 8.87
CA ASN A 45 -13.64 -14.62 9.98
C ASN A 45 -13.28 -13.16 10.32
N SER A 46 -12.46 -12.51 9.50
CA SER A 46 -12.04 -11.12 9.64
C SER A 46 -12.32 -10.36 8.35
N LEU A 47 -12.47 -9.04 8.49
CA LEU A 47 -12.38 -8.11 7.37
C LEU A 47 -10.93 -7.66 7.26
N ASP A 48 -10.27 -8.04 6.18
CA ASP A 48 -8.84 -7.83 5.97
C ASP A 48 -8.60 -6.89 4.79
N ILE A 49 -8.00 -5.73 5.08
CA ILE A 49 -7.79 -4.65 4.11
C ILE A 49 -6.31 -4.30 4.05
N VAL A 50 -5.77 -4.16 2.86
CA VAL A 50 -4.38 -3.74 2.61
C VAL A 50 -4.36 -2.44 1.83
N THR A 51 -3.47 -1.52 2.18
CA THR A 51 -3.09 -0.40 1.30
C THR A 51 -1.69 -0.59 0.77
N TRP A 52 -1.48 -0.23 -0.50
CA TRP A 52 -0.20 -0.46 -1.16
C TRP A 52 0.06 0.52 -2.31
N ASN A 53 1.05 1.40 -2.12
CA ASN A 53 1.66 2.10 -3.23
C ASN A 53 2.55 1.09 -3.97
N ILE A 54 2.24 0.83 -5.24
CA ILE A 54 2.95 -0.18 -6.05
C ILE A 54 3.79 0.45 -7.16
N GLU A 55 4.23 1.70 -6.94
CA GLU A 55 5.22 2.47 -7.69
C GLU A 55 5.08 2.39 -9.22
N TYR A 56 4.40 3.38 -9.80
CA TYR A 56 4.19 3.49 -11.25
C TYR A 56 3.72 2.19 -11.93
N PHE A 57 2.86 1.41 -11.27
CA PHE A 57 2.55 0.04 -11.69
C PHE A 57 2.11 -0.08 -13.16
N PRO A 58 2.68 -1.05 -13.91
CA PRO A 58 3.77 -1.96 -13.51
C PRO A 58 5.16 -1.31 -13.62
N LYS A 59 6.00 -1.50 -12.61
CA LYS A 59 7.38 -0.97 -12.54
C LYS A 59 8.35 -1.70 -13.49
N HIS A 60 8.16 -3.01 -13.65
CA HIS A 60 8.98 -3.94 -14.40
C HIS A 60 8.09 -4.93 -15.18
N GLU A 61 8.64 -5.61 -16.19
CA GLU A 61 7.91 -6.63 -16.97
C GLU A 61 7.43 -7.83 -16.13
N MET A 62 8.00 -8.03 -14.93
CA MET A 62 7.66 -9.10 -13.98
C MET A 62 6.79 -8.61 -12.81
N THR A 63 6.49 -7.31 -12.72
CA THR A 63 5.79 -6.74 -11.55
C THR A 63 4.43 -7.40 -11.35
N SER A 64 3.71 -7.67 -12.43
CA SER A 64 2.39 -8.30 -12.36
C SER A 64 2.44 -9.69 -11.72
N GLU A 65 3.46 -10.50 -12.02
CA GLU A 65 3.64 -11.83 -11.46
C GLU A 65 3.97 -11.79 -9.96
N TYR A 66 4.91 -10.93 -9.54
CA TYR A 66 5.24 -10.76 -8.12
C TYR A 66 4.06 -10.22 -7.31
N VAL A 67 3.37 -9.20 -7.83
CA VAL A 67 2.20 -8.61 -7.17
C VAL A 67 1.09 -9.66 -7.09
N LYS A 68 0.86 -10.45 -8.13
CA LYS A 68 -0.12 -11.54 -8.12
C LYS A 68 0.21 -12.62 -7.09
N GLU A 69 1.46 -13.06 -6.96
CA GLU A 69 1.82 -14.03 -5.92
C GLU A 69 1.68 -13.46 -4.51
N SER A 70 2.06 -12.19 -4.33
CA SER A 70 1.91 -11.48 -3.06
C SER A 70 0.44 -11.38 -2.64
N ILE A 71 -0.45 -10.98 -3.56
CA ILE A 71 -1.89 -10.84 -3.29
C ILE A 71 -2.54 -12.18 -2.97
N ASP A 72 -2.21 -13.23 -3.72
CA ASP A 72 -2.73 -14.57 -3.46
C ASP A 72 -2.25 -15.13 -2.11
N ALA A 73 -1.00 -14.83 -1.71
CA ALA A 73 -0.46 -15.21 -0.42
C ALA A 73 -1.07 -14.41 0.75
N LEU A 74 -1.46 -13.16 0.51
CA LEU A 74 -2.12 -12.30 1.49
C LEU A 74 -3.52 -12.81 1.87
N ASN A 75 -4.28 -13.34 0.90
CA ASN A 75 -5.64 -13.83 1.12
C ASN A 75 -6.55 -12.80 1.83
N VAL A 76 -6.54 -11.56 1.34
CA VAL A 76 -7.29 -10.42 1.91
C VAL A 76 -8.57 -10.09 1.13
N ASP A 77 -9.43 -9.24 1.69
CA ASP A 77 -10.73 -8.91 1.11
C ASP A 77 -10.67 -7.73 0.14
N ILE A 78 -9.92 -6.67 0.49
CA ILE A 78 -9.85 -5.44 -0.29
C ILE A 78 -8.41 -4.93 -0.29
N ILE A 79 -7.93 -4.49 -1.46
CA ILE A 79 -6.64 -3.82 -1.60
C ILE A 79 -6.87 -2.43 -2.18
N ALA A 80 -6.45 -1.41 -1.44
CA ALA A 80 -6.40 -0.02 -1.86
C ALA A 80 -5.02 0.28 -2.47
N LEU A 81 -4.98 0.51 -3.78
CA LEU A 81 -3.73 0.70 -4.50
C LEU A 81 -3.48 2.17 -4.81
N GLN A 82 -2.21 2.56 -4.81
CA GLN A 82 -1.74 3.84 -5.31
C GLN A 82 -0.77 3.63 -6.48
N GLU A 83 -0.57 4.70 -7.27
CA GLU A 83 0.34 4.74 -8.42
C GLU A 83 0.00 3.83 -9.61
N ILE A 84 -1.28 3.53 -9.82
CA ILE A 84 -1.69 2.79 -11.02
C ILE A 84 -1.60 3.69 -12.24
N THR A 85 -0.80 3.31 -13.24
CA THR A 85 -0.63 4.09 -14.47
C THR A 85 -1.53 3.63 -15.62
N SER A 86 -2.00 2.38 -15.60
CA SER A 86 -2.80 1.81 -16.68
C SER A 86 -3.99 0.97 -16.19
N SER A 87 -5.19 1.28 -16.70
CA SER A 87 -6.38 0.45 -16.50
C SER A 87 -6.27 -0.92 -17.18
N GLU A 88 -5.49 -1.02 -18.26
CA GLU A 88 -5.26 -2.29 -18.96
C GLU A 88 -4.41 -3.22 -18.10
N GLU A 89 -3.31 -2.72 -17.54
CA GLU A 89 -2.40 -3.49 -16.68
C GLU A 89 -3.08 -3.88 -15.36
N LEU A 90 -3.87 -2.98 -14.76
CA LEU A 90 -4.66 -3.32 -13.57
C LEU A 90 -5.67 -4.45 -13.85
N ASN A 91 -6.33 -4.42 -15.02
CA ASN A 91 -7.25 -5.49 -15.41
C ASN A 91 -6.53 -6.79 -15.79
N TYR A 92 -5.32 -6.69 -16.32
CA TYR A 92 -4.45 -7.85 -16.55
C TYR A 92 -4.09 -8.51 -15.23
N LEU A 93 -3.57 -7.76 -14.25
CA LEU A 93 -3.30 -8.25 -12.90
C LEU A 93 -4.52 -8.93 -12.28
N LYS A 94 -5.69 -8.27 -12.29
CA LYS A 94 -6.96 -8.84 -11.82
C LYS A 94 -7.26 -10.20 -12.46
N GLY A 95 -6.99 -10.36 -13.76
CA GLY A 95 -7.22 -11.61 -14.48
C GLY A 95 -6.26 -12.74 -14.10
N LEU A 96 -5.14 -12.43 -13.44
CA LEU A 96 -4.17 -13.41 -12.95
C LEU A 96 -4.44 -13.86 -11.50
N LEU A 97 -5.19 -13.07 -10.72
CA LEU A 97 -5.44 -13.34 -9.30
C LEU A 97 -6.29 -14.60 -9.11
N THR A 98 -6.03 -15.32 -8.02
CA THR A 98 -6.85 -16.45 -7.60
C THR A 98 -8.14 -15.95 -6.94
N GLY A 99 -9.28 -16.53 -7.32
CA GLY A 99 -10.60 -16.16 -6.81
C GLY A 99 -11.33 -15.14 -7.70
N ASN A 100 -12.41 -14.57 -7.20
CA ASN A 100 -13.21 -13.61 -7.96
C ASN A 100 -12.90 -12.17 -7.53
N TRP A 101 -12.16 -11.44 -8.37
CA TRP A 101 -11.78 -10.06 -8.11
C TRP A 101 -12.43 -9.06 -9.06
N GLU A 102 -12.76 -7.89 -8.54
CA GLU A 102 -13.13 -6.71 -9.32
C GLU A 102 -12.09 -5.61 -9.16
N ALA A 103 -11.85 -4.85 -10.23
CA ALA A 103 -10.85 -3.79 -10.25
C ALA A 103 -11.47 -2.46 -10.67
N TYR A 104 -11.18 -1.43 -9.90
CA TYR A 104 -11.65 -0.07 -10.13
C TYR A 104 -10.51 0.91 -10.04
N ARG A 105 -10.48 1.89 -10.93
CA ARG A 105 -9.45 2.93 -11.01
C ARG A 105 -10.10 4.30 -11.05
N SER A 106 -9.57 5.25 -10.28
CA SER A 106 -10.13 6.60 -10.12
C SER A 106 -10.15 7.41 -11.42
N GLY A 107 -9.19 7.16 -12.30
CA GLY A 107 -8.98 7.94 -13.51
C GLY A 107 -8.41 7.14 -14.68
N ASN A 108 -8.22 7.84 -15.80
CA ASN A 108 -7.62 7.31 -17.03
C ASN A 108 -6.31 8.02 -17.40
N GLY A 109 -5.77 8.89 -16.52
CA GLY A 109 -4.47 9.52 -16.75
C GLY A 109 -3.32 8.61 -16.38
N ASP A 110 -2.07 9.04 -16.60
CA ASP A 110 -0.88 8.24 -16.25
C ASP A 110 -0.19 8.80 -15.00
N TRP A 111 -0.91 9.56 -14.18
CA TRP A 111 -0.37 10.33 -13.04
C TRP A 111 -0.28 9.51 -11.73
N GLY A 112 -0.35 8.19 -11.83
CA GLY A 112 -0.40 7.30 -10.67
C GLY A 112 -1.75 7.41 -9.93
N GLU A 113 -2.80 6.93 -10.58
CA GLU A 113 -4.17 6.96 -10.11
C GLU A 113 -4.38 6.01 -8.92
N LEU A 114 -5.41 6.30 -8.11
CA LEU A 114 -5.88 5.43 -7.05
C LEU A 114 -6.68 4.27 -7.64
N ALA A 115 -6.64 3.12 -6.98
CA ALA A 115 -7.43 1.97 -7.40
C ALA A 115 -7.87 1.11 -6.22
N TYR A 116 -8.81 0.21 -6.51
CA TYR A 116 -9.22 -0.87 -5.63
C TYR A 116 -9.17 -2.20 -6.39
N LEU A 117 -8.70 -3.24 -5.71
CA LEU A 117 -9.00 -4.63 -6.00
C LEU A 117 -9.92 -5.15 -4.89
N ILE A 118 -11.05 -5.73 -5.26
CA ILE A 118 -12.10 -6.18 -4.32
C ILE A 118 -12.35 -7.67 -4.54
N ASN A 119 -12.12 -8.48 -3.52
CA ASN A 119 -12.42 -9.92 -3.54
C ASN A 119 -13.93 -10.13 -3.32
N THR A 120 -14.64 -10.43 -4.39
CA THR A 120 -16.10 -10.58 -4.41
C THR A 120 -16.58 -11.92 -3.85
N ASP A 121 -15.67 -12.87 -3.57
CA ASP A 121 -16.01 -14.07 -2.81
C ASP A 121 -16.37 -13.73 -1.35
N ASN A 122 -15.76 -12.68 -0.80
CA ASN A 122 -16.00 -12.21 0.58
C ASN A 122 -16.82 -10.91 0.62
N ILE A 123 -16.61 -9.98 -0.31
CA ILE A 123 -17.34 -8.69 -0.39
C ILE A 123 -18.43 -8.77 -1.46
N SER A 124 -19.58 -9.34 -1.11
CA SER A 124 -20.66 -9.59 -2.08
C SER A 124 -21.55 -8.38 -2.39
N SER A 125 -21.45 -7.29 -1.62
CA SER A 125 -22.31 -6.11 -1.75
C SER A 125 -21.52 -4.82 -1.57
N TYR A 126 -21.36 -4.07 -2.65
CA TYR A 126 -20.64 -2.79 -2.67
C TYR A 126 -21.13 -1.89 -3.80
N SER A 127 -20.83 -0.60 -3.72
CA SER A 127 -21.06 0.37 -4.79
C SER A 127 -19.79 0.59 -5.62
N ASN A 128 -19.94 0.94 -6.90
CA ASN A 128 -18.76 1.33 -7.69
C ASN A 128 -18.06 2.51 -7.00
N PRO A 129 -16.74 2.43 -6.74
CA PRO A 129 -16.03 3.49 -6.05
C PRO A 129 -16.02 4.80 -6.86
N TYR A 130 -16.00 5.93 -6.16
CA TYR A 130 -16.08 7.27 -6.75
C TYR A 130 -15.22 8.29 -6.00
N THR A 131 -14.83 9.38 -6.69
CA THR A 131 -14.02 10.44 -6.08
C THR A 131 -14.87 11.37 -5.22
N ILE A 132 -14.34 11.73 -4.05
CA ILE A 132 -14.91 12.74 -3.15
C ILE A 132 -13.98 13.95 -3.05
N LEU A 133 -14.42 15.03 -2.40
CA LEU A 133 -13.56 16.20 -2.14
C LEU A 133 -12.96 16.87 -3.40
N ASN A 134 -13.62 16.77 -4.57
CA ASN A 134 -13.23 17.40 -5.83
C ASN A 134 -13.09 18.95 -5.78
N GLY A 135 -13.46 19.60 -4.68
CA GLY A 135 -13.18 21.03 -4.44
C GLY A 135 -11.75 21.31 -3.92
N PHE A 136 -11.03 20.27 -3.49
CA PHE A 136 -9.70 20.32 -2.90
C PHE A 136 -8.64 19.66 -3.79
N SER A 137 -8.91 19.48 -5.07
CA SER A 137 -8.04 18.75 -6.00
C SER A 137 -6.60 19.23 -5.99
N TYR A 138 -6.37 20.54 -5.82
CA TYR A 138 -5.02 21.07 -5.69
C TYR A 138 -4.30 20.48 -4.48
N ASP A 139 -4.90 20.44 -3.30
CA ASP A 139 -4.27 19.89 -2.09
C ASP A 139 -3.97 18.39 -2.27
N PHE A 140 -4.90 17.64 -2.88
CA PHE A 140 -4.77 16.22 -3.22
C PHE A 140 -3.91 15.91 -4.47
N ALA A 141 -3.21 16.90 -5.02
CA ALA A 141 -2.36 16.72 -6.21
C ALA A 141 -3.09 16.14 -7.43
N TRP A 142 -4.38 16.44 -7.57
CA TRP A 142 -5.28 15.93 -8.61
C TRP A 142 -5.50 14.41 -8.55
N ARG A 143 -5.32 13.83 -7.36
CA ARG A 143 -5.66 12.46 -6.99
C ARG A 143 -6.65 12.51 -5.84
N GLU A 144 -7.86 12.98 -6.14
CA GLU A 144 -8.94 13.11 -5.18
C GLU A 144 -9.19 11.79 -4.43
N PRO A 145 -9.51 11.81 -3.13
CA PRO A 145 -9.76 10.59 -2.37
C PRO A 145 -10.82 9.72 -3.03
N TYR A 146 -10.53 8.42 -3.10
CA TYR A 146 -11.36 7.45 -3.81
C TYR A 146 -12.14 6.60 -2.80
N LEU A 147 -13.45 6.84 -2.72
CA LEU A 147 -14.33 6.21 -1.74
C LEU A 147 -14.97 4.94 -2.31
N LEU A 148 -14.86 3.84 -1.57
CA LEU A 148 -15.61 2.60 -1.76
C LEU A 148 -16.61 2.44 -0.61
N GLU A 149 -17.89 2.23 -0.94
CA GLU A 149 -18.92 1.83 0.03
C GLU A 149 -19.21 0.34 -0.11
N PHE A 150 -19.17 -0.41 0.98
CA PHE A 150 -19.42 -1.85 0.96
C PHE A 150 -20.11 -2.33 2.23
N VAL A 151 -20.64 -3.55 2.17
CA VAL A 151 -21.27 -4.23 3.30
C VAL A 151 -20.45 -5.46 3.65
N TYR A 152 -20.11 -5.60 4.93
CA TYR A 152 -19.47 -6.79 5.48
C TYR A 152 -20.19 -7.17 6.78
N ASN A 153 -20.60 -8.43 6.92
CA ASN A 153 -21.35 -8.92 8.08
C ASN A 153 -22.53 -8.02 8.48
N ASN A 154 -23.32 -7.60 7.49
CA ASN A 154 -24.50 -6.72 7.64
C ASN A 154 -24.22 -5.29 8.13
N GLU A 155 -22.96 -4.89 8.25
CA GLU A 155 -22.54 -3.53 8.60
C GLU A 155 -22.05 -2.78 7.35
N ASN A 156 -22.37 -1.48 7.26
CA ASN A 156 -21.88 -0.63 6.17
C ASN A 156 -20.47 -0.11 6.50
N PHE A 157 -19.62 -0.02 5.49
CA PHE A 157 -18.27 0.51 5.57
C PHE A 157 -18.01 1.53 4.48
N TYR A 158 -17.17 2.51 4.82
CA TYR A 158 -16.69 3.56 3.93
C TYR A 158 -15.15 3.52 3.93
N LEU A 159 -14.58 2.93 2.88
CA LEU A 159 -13.13 2.89 2.68
C LEU A 159 -12.70 4.06 1.79
N ILE A 160 -11.80 4.89 2.29
CA ILE A 160 -11.26 6.05 1.59
C ILE A 160 -9.79 5.80 1.28
N ASN A 161 -9.46 5.65 0.00
CA ASN A 161 -8.09 5.53 -0.47
C ASN A 161 -7.54 6.92 -0.78
N VAL A 162 -6.33 7.23 -0.31
CA VAL A 162 -5.63 8.50 -0.53
C VAL A 162 -4.23 8.29 -1.08
N HIS A 163 -3.75 9.28 -1.82
CA HIS A 163 -2.32 9.43 -2.12
C HIS A 163 -1.99 10.93 -2.07
N LEU A 164 -1.63 11.39 -0.86
CA LEU A 164 -1.46 12.81 -0.58
C LEU A 164 -0.27 13.42 -1.33
N LYS A 165 -0.16 14.75 -1.27
CA LYS A 165 0.91 15.44 -1.99
C LYS A 165 2.28 15.05 -1.42
N CYS A 166 3.06 14.37 -2.26
CA CYS A 166 4.45 14.03 -1.96
C CYS A 166 5.33 15.23 -1.67
N CYS A 167 6.49 14.86 -1.13
CA CYS A 167 7.73 15.60 -1.20
C CYS A 167 7.80 16.80 -0.24
N ASP A 168 9.03 17.16 0.11
CA ASP A 168 9.34 18.26 1.03
C ASP A 168 8.67 19.58 0.61
N GLY A 169 8.22 20.35 1.59
CA GLY A 169 7.63 21.68 1.36
C GLY A 169 6.15 21.63 0.94
N SER A 170 5.50 20.48 1.07
CA SER A 170 4.06 20.29 0.80
C SER A 170 3.24 20.03 2.06
N GLU A 171 3.78 20.29 3.25
CA GLU A 171 3.15 20.03 4.56
C GLU A 171 1.80 20.77 4.67
N GLU A 172 1.71 22.00 4.16
CA GLU A 172 0.46 22.78 4.16
C GLU A 172 -0.63 22.09 3.33
N ARG A 173 -0.28 21.53 2.16
CA ARG A 173 -1.23 20.80 1.31
C ARG A 173 -1.68 19.49 1.95
N ARG A 174 -0.76 18.78 2.59
CA ARG A 174 -1.08 17.55 3.35
C ARG A 174 -1.98 17.87 4.55
N ARG A 175 -1.70 18.95 5.29
CA ARG A 175 -2.57 19.45 6.37
C ARG A 175 -3.97 19.80 5.89
N ASN A 176 -4.09 20.58 4.81
CA ASN A 176 -5.37 20.91 4.20
C ASN A 176 -6.14 19.66 3.75
N SER A 177 -5.43 18.67 3.18
CA SER A 177 -6.01 17.39 2.77
C SER A 177 -6.57 16.62 3.97
N ASN A 178 -5.80 16.51 5.05
CA ASN A 178 -6.24 15.87 6.29
C ASN A 178 -7.44 16.60 6.92
N GLU A 179 -7.44 17.93 6.95
CA GLU A 179 -8.59 18.72 7.41
C GLU A 179 -9.83 18.49 6.54
N ALA A 180 -9.68 18.39 5.22
CA ALA A 180 -10.78 18.11 4.30
C ALA A 180 -11.38 16.72 4.51
N ILE A 181 -10.53 15.68 4.70
CA ILE A 181 -10.96 14.32 5.01
C ILE A 181 -11.70 14.30 6.36
N HIS A 182 -11.09 14.86 7.41
CA HIS A 182 -11.70 14.95 8.73
C HIS A 182 -13.08 15.59 8.68
N ASN A 183 -13.19 16.76 8.03
CA ASN A 183 -14.45 17.49 7.94
C ASN A 183 -15.50 16.74 7.11
N TYR A 184 -15.09 16.02 6.07
CA TYR A 184 -16.00 15.17 5.30
C TYR A 184 -16.58 14.05 6.17
N ILE A 185 -15.75 13.34 6.93
CA ILE A 185 -16.19 12.26 7.81
C ILE A 185 -17.17 12.79 8.84
N ILE A 186 -16.81 13.85 9.57
CA ILE A 186 -17.68 14.45 10.61
C ILE A 186 -19.01 14.99 10.05
N SER A 187 -19.02 15.53 8.83
CA SER A 187 -20.22 16.15 8.27
C SER A 187 -21.11 15.19 7.50
N SER A 188 -20.55 14.13 6.93
CA SER A 188 -21.22 13.28 5.93
C SER A 188 -21.30 11.81 6.32
N LEU A 189 -20.37 11.32 7.16
CA LEU A 189 -20.24 9.92 7.56
C LEU A 189 -20.20 9.77 9.09
N ASN A 190 -20.94 10.63 9.79
CA ASN A 190 -20.93 10.65 11.24
C ASN A 190 -21.62 9.39 11.81
N ASN A 191 -20.95 8.69 12.72
CA ASN A 191 -21.34 7.39 13.27
C ASN A 191 -21.26 6.21 12.28
N GLU A 192 -20.49 6.32 11.20
CA GLU A 192 -20.30 5.25 10.22
C GLU A 192 -18.94 4.55 10.43
N ASN A 193 -18.81 3.29 10.00
CA ASN A 193 -17.53 2.59 10.00
C ASN A 193 -16.64 3.13 8.87
N VAL A 194 -15.77 4.09 9.18
CA VAL A 194 -14.87 4.70 8.19
C VAL A 194 -13.44 4.22 8.40
N ILE A 195 -12.80 3.84 7.30
CA ILE A 195 -11.39 3.48 7.24
C ILE A 195 -10.76 4.34 6.14
N VAL A 196 -9.73 5.12 6.49
CA VAL A 196 -8.92 5.89 5.53
C VAL A 196 -7.56 5.23 5.43
N VAL A 197 -7.17 4.85 4.23
CA VAL A 197 -5.93 4.14 3.95
C VAL A 197 -5.21 4.79 2.79
N GLY A 198 -3.90 4.65 2.72
CA GLY A 198 -3.14 5.14 1.58
C GLY A 198 -1.73 5.58 1.92
N ASP A 199 -1.07 6.14 0.91
CA ASP A 199 0.19 6.86 1.06
C ASP A 199 -0.10 8.32 1.45
N PHE A 200 0.15 8.64 2.71
CA PHE A 200 -0.05 9.99 3.24
C PHE A 200 1.17 10.90 3.03
N ASN A 201 2.31 10.36 2.58
CA ASN A 201 3.53 11.11 2.27
C ASN A 201 4.03 12.00 3.43
N ASP A 202 3.79 11.61 4.68
CA ASP A 202 4.27 12.32 5.87
C ASP A 202 4.46 11.34 7.03
N LEU A 203 5.23 11.75 8.04
CA LEU A 203 5.51 10.94 9.22
C LEU A 203 4.43 11.15 10.28
N LEU A 204 3.87 10.05 10.81
CA LEU A 204 2.88 10.14 11.88
C LEU A 204 3.44 10.75 13.18
N ILE A 205 4.76 10.68 13.39
CA ILE A 205 5.48 11.30 14.50
C ILE A 205 6.44 12.35 13.93
N ASP A 206 6.02 13.61 13.98
CA ASP A 206 6.77 14.76 13.50
C ASP A 206 6.53 16.00 14.39
N ASP A 207 7.44 16.95 14.38
CA ASP A 207 7.34 18.23 15.10
C ASP A 207 6.27 19.14 14.48
N ASN A 208 6.12 19.14 13.15
CA ASN A 208 5.11 19.91 12.41
C ASN A 208 4.03 18.98 11.82
N ASN A 209 3.39 18.24 12.70
CA ASN A 209 2.57 17.10 12.33
C ASN A 209 1.32 17.52 11.51
N VAL A 210 1.22 17.05 10.27
CA VAL A 210 0.09 17.33 9.37
C VAL A 210 -1.19 16.59 9.76
N PHE A 211 -1.09 15.64 10.69
CA PHE A 211 -2.19 14.81 11.22
C PHE A 211 -2.78 15.33 12.53
N GLU A 212 -2.36 16.51 13.01
CA GLU A 212 -2.83 17.11 14.27
C GLU A 212 -4.37 17.15 14.39
N ILE A 213 -5.09 17.34 13.28
CA ILE A 213 -6.57 17.37 13.31
C ILE A 213 -7.18 16.03 13.77
N PHE A 214 -6.53 14.91 13.46
CA PHE A 214 -6.93 13.57 13.90
C PHE A 214 -6.34 13.23 15.27
N ILE A 215 -5.05 13.50 15.48
CA ILE A 215 -4.35 13.19 16.75
C ILE A 215 -5.00 13.93 17.93
N ASN A 216 -5.38 15.20 17.74
CA ASN A 216 -6.06 15.99 18.77
C ASN A 216 -7.55 15.61 18.94
N ASN A 217 -8.09 14.76 18.07
CA ASN A 217 -9.45 14.22 18.09
C ASN A 217 -9.45 12.70 18.28
N SER A 218 -8.59 12.23 19.18
CA SER A 218 -8.35 10.80 19.44
C SER A 218 -9.56 10.05 20.03
N GLU A 219 -10.59 10.77 20.48
CA GLU A 219 -11.86 10.18 20.90
C GLU A 219 -12.73 9.69 19.74
N ASN A 220 -12.49 10.21 18.52
CA ASN A 220 -13.24 9.87 17.31
C ASN A 220 -12.37 9.21 16.24
N PHE A 221 -11.05 9.39 16.27
CA PHE A 221 -10.13 8.89 15.25
C PHE A 221 -8.90 8.22 15.85
N GLN A 222 -8.39 7.19 15.18
CA GLN A 222 -7.16 6.51 15.58
C GLN A 222 -6.37 6.06 14.35
N PHE A 223 -5.08 6.38 14.31
CA PHE A 223 -4.13 5.69 13.44
C PHE A 223 -3.75 4.36 14.08
N THR A 224 -4.04 3.25 13.40
CA THR A 224 -3.85 1.90 13.96
C THR A 224 -2.40 1.43 13.89
N ASP A 225 -1.59 2.12 13.10
CA ASP A 225 -0.19 1.88 12.80
C ASP A 225 0.76 2.80 13.60
N TYR A 226 0.26 3.50 14.62
CA TYR A 226 1.08 4.40 15.46
C TYR A 226 2.26 3.66 16.12
N ASP A 227 2.05 2.44 16.59
CA ASP A 227 3.11 1.64 17.22
C ASP A 227 4.21 1.27 16.22
N ILE A 228 3.87 1.02 14.95
CA ILE A 228 4.81 0.80 13.85
C ILE A 228 5.62 2.08 13.60
N ALA A 229 4.95 3.23 13.49
CA ALA A 229 5.59 4.54 13.29
C ALA A 229 6.59 4.87 14.40
N SER A 230 6.27 4.53 15.65
CA SER A 230 7.14 4.75 16.82
C SER A 230 8.23 3.69 17.02
N GLY A 231 8.15 2.60 16.27
CA GLY A 231 8.95 1.39 16.45
C GLY A 231 10.24 1.35 15.64
N GLU A 232 10.71 0.13 15.34
CA GLU A 232 11.93 -0.10 14.58
C GLU A 232 11.70 0.15 13.08
N SER A 233 12.63 0.85 12.44
CA SER A 233 12.53 1.18 11.01
C SER A 233 12.52 -0.03 10.08
N ALA A 234 12.85 -1.22 10.59
CA ALA A 234 12.72 -2.47 9.84
C ALA A 234 11.27 -2.76 9.43
N PHE A 235 10.29 -2.25 10.18
CA PHE A 235 8.86 -2.43 9.94
C PHE A 235 8.20 -1.22 9.26
N TRP A 236 8.97 -0.23 8.83
CA TRP A 236 8.40 0.94 8.16
C TRP A 236 8.03 0.62 6.70
N SER A 237 7.00 1.30 6.22
CA SER A 237 6.42 1.08 4.89
C SER A 237 7.27 1.64 3.75
N PHE A 238 8.13 2.64 4.00
CA PHE A 238 9.03 3.21 2.99
C PHE A 238 10.51 3.02 3.39
N PRO A 239 11.08 1.83 3.22
CA PRO A 239 12.44 1.52 3.64
C PRO A 239 13.56 2.22 2.83
N SER A 240 13.33 2.58 1.55
CA SER A 240 14.36 3.20 0.69
C SER A 240 14.83 4.57 1.21
N TRP A 241 13.90 5.34 1.78
CA TRP A 241 14.21 6.46 2.66
C TRP A 241 13.49 6.21 3.98
N PRO A 242 14.17 5.60 4.97
CA PRO A 242 13.53 4.91 6.08
C PRO A 242 12.52 5.83 6.77
N SER A 243 11.26 5.60 6.43
CA SER A 243 10.10 6.36 6.91
C SER A 243 8.86 5.48 6.80
N HIS A 244 7.88 5.75 7.65
CA HIS A 244 6.57 5.12 7.57
C HIS A 244 5.59 6.17 7.05
N LEU A 245 5.13 6.00 5.81
CA LEU A 245 4.35 7.00 5.07
C LEU A 245 2.94 6.51 4.72
N ASP A 246 2.74 5.19 4.74
CA ASP A 246 1.48 4.52 4.43
C ASP A 246 0.74 4.28 5.75
N HIS A 247 -0.45 4.85 5.88
CA HIS A 247 -1.15 4.88 7.16
C HIS A 247 -2.57 4.35 7.08
N ILE A 248 -3.09 3.88 8.21
CA ILE A 248 -4.46 3.38 8.36
C ILE A 248 -5.14 4.12 9.52
N LEU A 249 -6.03 5.04 9.18
CA LEU A 249 -6.87 5.78 10.10
C LEU A 249 -8.27 5.17 10.16
N ILE A 250 -8.79 4.96 11.36
CA ILE A 250 -10.16 4.47 11.59
C ILE A 250 -10.97 5.42 12.45
N THR A 251 -12.30 5.35 12.34
CA THR A 251 -13.22 6.01 13.28
C THR A 251 -13.48 5.15 14.52
N ASN A 252 -14.04 5.78 15.56
CA ASN A 252 -14.24 5.17 16.87
C ASN A 252 -15.24 4.01 16.90
N GLU A 253 -16.09 3.86 15.88
CA GLU A 253 -16.94 2.67 15.68
C GLU A 253 -16.10 1.39 15.58
N LEU A 254 -14.86 1.49 15.10
CA LEU A 254 -13.98 0.36 14.81
C LEU A 254 -12.89 0.11 15.84
N PHE A 255 -12.72 0.96 16.86
CA PHE A 255 -11.60 0.86 17.80
C PHE A 255 -11.49 -0.51 18.50
N ASN A 256 -12.63 -1.12 18.84
CA ASN A 256 -12.66 -2.42 19.50
C ASN A 256 -12.70 -3.60 18.52
N SER A 257 -12.68 -3.32 17.22
CA SER A 257 -12.73 -4.33 16.15
C SER A 257 -11.34 -4.70 15.65
N VAL A 258 -10.30 -3.89 15.93
CA VAL A 258 -8.93 -4.14 15.46
C VAL A 258 -8.36 -5.42 16.08
N ILE A 259 -8.02 -6.39 15.23
CA ILE A 259 -7.28 -7.60 15.60
C ILE A 259 -5.79 -7.29 15.56
N GLU A 260 -5.30 -6.81 14.42
CA GLU A 260 -3.91 -6.44 14.19
C GLU A 260 -3.79 -5.43 13.04
N THR A 261 -2.71 -4.65 13.08
CA THR A 261 -2.25 -3.78 12.00
C THR A 261 -0.76 -4.00 11.84
N GLU A 262 -0.31 -4.30 10.63
CA GLU A 262 1.07 -4.70 10.34
C GLU A 262 1.55 -4.12 9.01
N THR A 263 2.83 -3.75 8.94
CA THR A 263 3.52 -3.61 7.64
C THR A 263 3.80 -5.01 7.11
N VAL A 264 3.37 -5.30 5.88
CA VAL A 264 3.55 -6.59 5.25
C VAL A 264 4.97 -6.69 4.68
N LEU A 265 5.78 -7.57 5.24
CA LEU A 265 7.18 -7.76 4.87
C LEU A 265 7.30 -8.80 3.74
N ILE A 266 6.71 -8.50 2.58
CA ILE A 266 6.78 -9.34 1.36
C ILE A 266 8.23 -9.60 0.99
N ASP A 267 9.08 -8.57 1.10
CA ASP A 267 10.51 -8.65 0.85
C ASP A 267 11.20 -9.74 1.67
N ASN A 268 10.78 -10.03 2.90
CA ASN A 268 11.35 -11.13 3.68
C ASN A 268 11.04 -12.53 3.14
N SER A 269 10.15 -12.63 2.15
CA SER A 269 9.76 -13.87 1.46
C SER A 269 10.32 -13.96 0.04
N LEU A 270 11.27 -13.09 -0.32
CA LEU A 270 11.99 -13.10 -1.60
C LEU A 270 13.43 -13.59 -1.40
N ASP A 271 14.08 -14.05 -2.47
CA ASP A 271 15.42 -14.64 -2.41
C ASP A 271 16.50 -13.56 -2.12
N GLU A 272 16.41 -12.39 -2.77
CA GLU A 272 17.31 -11.25 -2.53
C GLU A 272 16.70 -10.16 -1.62
N PHE A 273 15.69 -10.52 -0.83
CA PHE A 273 15.06 -9.64 0.15
C PHE A 273 14.58 -8.31 -0.48
N PHE A 274 14.90 -7.18 0.17
CA PHE A 274 14.45 -5.86 -0.24
C PHE A 274 15.02 -5.42 -1.59
N SER A 275 16.20 -5.90 -2.03
CA SER A 275 16.72 -5.48 -3.35
C SER A 275 15.89 -6.03 -4.50
N GLU A 276 15.41 -7.27 -4.38
CA GLU A 276 14.49 -7.88 -5.35
C GLU A 276 13.11 -7.21 -5.29
N TYR A 277 12.62 -6.96 -4.07
CA TYR A 277 11.37 -6.24 -3.85
C TYR A 277 11.39 -4.84 -4.49
N GLU A 278 12.43 -4.06 -4.23
CA GLU A 278 12.60 -2.72 -4.78
C GLU A 278 12.76 -2.77 -6.30
N GLU A 279 13.47 -3.75 -6.87
CA GLU A 279 13.64 -3.84 -8.32
C GLU A 279 12.34 -4.16 -9.05
N TYR A 280 11.59 -5.16 -8.55
CA TYR A 280 10.48 -5.75 -9.30
C TYR A 280 9.09 -5.32 -8.84
N ILE A 281 8.94 -4.83 -7.61
CA ILE A 281 7.63 -4.59 -7.00
C ILE A 281 7.43 -3.11 -6.73
N SER A 282 8.09 -2.56 -5.71
CA SER A 282 7.93 -1.17 -5.28
C SER A 282 8.98 -0.78 -4.25
N ASP A 283 9.20 0.51 -4.06
CA ASP A 283 9.88 1.11 -2.92
C ASP A 283 9.01 1.21 -1.64
N HIS A 284 7.70 0.98 -1.75
CA HIS A 284 6.75 0.91 -0.63
C HIS A 284 6.35 -0.53 -0.31
N ARG A 285 6.36 -0.90 0.98
CA ARG A 285 5.74 -2.11 1.52
C ARG A 285 4.27 -1.89 1.82
N PRO A 286 3.38 -2.89 1.63
CA PRO A 286 1.97 -2.75 2.00
C PRO A 286 1.79 -2.60 3.51
N VAL A 287 0.68 -1.99 3.91
CA VAL A 287 0.23 -1.97 5.31
C VAL A 287 -1.17 -2.58 5.38
N GLY A 288 -1.35 -3.57 6.24
CA GLY A 288 -2.57 -4.33 6.41
C GLY A 288 -3.25 -4.06 7.74
N ILE A 289 -4.57 -4.10 7.75
CA ILE A 289 -5.40 -4.13 8.96
C ILE A 289 -6.37 -5.31 8.90
N SER A 290 -6.49 -6.01 10.03
CA SER A 290 -7.48 -7.08 10.23
C SER A 290 -8.50 -6.66 11.27
N LEU A 291 -9.78 -6.79 10.95
CA LEU A 291 -10.90 -6.38 11.80
C LEU A 291 -11.84 -7.56 12.10
N TYR A 292 -12.19 -7.74 13.38
CA TYR A 292 -13.26 -8.64 13.78
C TYR A 292 -14.59 -7.90 13.75
N ILE A 293 -15.45 -8.24 12.79
CA ILE A 293 -16.81 -7.71 12.68
C ILE A 293 -17.79 -8.84 12.99
N ALA A 294 -18.61 -8.65 14.02
CA ALA A 294 -19.59 -9.67 14.41
C ALA A 294 -20.64 -9.88 13.28
N PRO A 295 -21.06 -11.14 13.00
CA PRO A 295 -22.07 -11.45 11.98
C PRO A 295 -23.48 -10.90 12.23
#